data_AF-A0A8T5WNX6-F1
#
_entry.id   AF-A0A8T5WNX6-F1
#
_cell.length_a   1.000
_cell.length_b   1.000
_cell.length_c   1.000
_cell.angle_alpha   90.00
_cell.angle_beta   90.00
_cell.angle_gamma   90.00
#
_symmetry.space_group_name_H-M   'P 1'
#
loop_
_entity.id
_entity.type
_entity.pdbx_description
1 polymer ?
#
loop_
_entity_poly.entity_id
_entity_poly.type
_entity_poly.pdbx_seq_one_letter_code
_entity_poly.pdbx_strand_id
1 'polypeptide(L)'
;MSKKSKGTRAERELFHQLWEEGFGVVRAAGSGSTSRPSPDLLASNGKKTFAIECKSVKGEKKYFSAEELEQLHIFANTFGAEA
;
A
#
# COMPACT_ATOMS: atom_id res chain seq x y z
N MET A 1 0.65 20.42 9.14
CA MET A 1 0.50 19.24 8.25
C MET A 1 -0.82 18.53 8.56
N SER A 2 -1.65 18.32 7.55
CA SER A 2 -2.93 17.60 7.66
C SER A 2 -2.68 16.09 7.87
N LYS A 3 -3.70 15.34 8.34
CA LYS A 3 -3.59 13.87 8.45
C LYS A 3 -3.26 13.23 7.10
N LYS A 4 -3.88 13.72 6.02
CA LYS A 4 -3.63 13.28 4.64
C LYS A 4 -2.17 13.53 4.23
N SER A 5 -1.63 14.73 4.51
CA SER A 5 -0.23 15.03 4.16
C SER A 5 0.78 14.14 4.91
N LYS A 6 0.44 13.68 6.13
CA LYS A 6 1.27 12.74 6.88
C LYS A 6 1.23 11.34 6.29
N GLY A 7 0.04 10.85 5.92
CA GLY A 7 -0.12 9.56 5.24
C GLY A 7 0.67 9.53 3.93
N THR A 8 0.48 10.54 3.08
CA THR A 8 1.22 10.67 1.82
C THR A 8 2.74 10.75 2.03
N ARG A 9 3.22 11.37 3.11
CA ARG A 9 4.65 11.37 3.42
C ARG A 9 5.14 9.97 3.80
N ALA A 10 4.41 9.24 4.64
CA ALA A 10 4.77 7.89 5.05
C ALA A 10 4.77 6.90 3.87
N GLU A 11 3.77 6.97 2.97
CA GLU A 11 3.77 6.18 1.73
C GLU A 11 4.99 6.47 0.86
N ARG A 12 5.39 7.74 0.74
CA ARG A 12 6.58 8.13 -0.05
C ARG A 12 7.87 7.64 0.60
N GLU A 13 7.96 7.67 1.92
CA GLU A 13 9.10 7.14 2.65
C GLU A 13 9.24 5.64 2.42
N LEU A 14 8.15 4.87 2.58
CA LEU A 14 8.13 3.44 2.31
C LEU A 14 8.43 3.12 0.83
N PHE A 15 7.90 3.92 -0.09
CA PHE A 15 8.23 3.81 -1.52
C PHE A 15 9.75 3.89 -1.75
N HIS A 16 10.41 4.89 -1.17
CA HIS A 16 11.86 5.06 -1.34
C HIS A 16 12.65 3.92 -0.68
N GLN A 17 12.26 3.50 0.52
CA GLN A 17 12.90 2.36 1.21
C GLN A 17 12.82 1.08 0.38
N LEU A 18 11.66 0.76 -0.19
CA LEU A 18 11.50 -0.42 -1.04
C LEU A 18 12.34 -0.35 -2.32
N TRP A 19 12.51 0.85 -2.90
CA TRP A 19 13.43 1.05 -4.02
C TRP A 19 14.89 0.82 -3.65
N GLU A 20 15.30 1.30 -2.46
CA GLU A 20 16.65 1.07 -1.92
C GLU A 20 16.92 -0.42 -1.66
N GLU A 21 15.88 -1.18 -1.30
CA GLU A 21 15.91 -2.64 -1.11
C GLU A 21 15.77 -3.45 -2.43
N GLY A 22 15.77 -2.79 -3.60
CA GLY A 22 15.80 -3.44 -4.91
C GLY A 22 14.45 -3.85 -5.48
N PHE A 23 13.35 -3.25 -5.02
CA PHE A 23 12.03 -3.40 -5.63
C PHE A 23 11.73 -2.25 -6.60
N GLY A 24 11.12 -2.55 -7.73
CA GLY A 24 10.38 -1.56 -8.51
C GLY A 24 9.04 -1.29 -7.84
N VAL A 25 8.74 -0.03 -7.52
CA VAL A 25 7.54 0.35 -6.76
C VAL A 25 6.73 1.39 -7.52
N VAL A 26 5.40 1.27 -7.45
CA VAL A 26 4.44 2.28 -7.90
C VAL A 26 3.45 2.62 -6.80
N ARG A 27 2.99 3.88 -6.78
CA ARG A 27 1.87 4.35 -5.93
C ARG A 27 0.59 4.34 -6.73
N ALA A 28 -0.47 3.73 -6.20
CA ALA A 28 -1.75 3.70 -6.89
C ALA A 28 -2.41 5.08 -6.86
N ALA A 29 -2.87 5.55 -8.01
CA ALA A 29 -3.60 6.81 -8.11
C ALA A 29 -5.01 6.65 -7.52
N GLY A 30 -5.32 7.42 -6.48
CA GLY A 30 -6.66 7.45 -5.89
C GLY A 30 -7.07 6.14 -5.22
N SER A 31 -6.13 5.40 -4.61
CA SER A 31 -6.37 4.12 -3.90
C SER A 31 -7.60 4.15 -2.99
N GLY A 32 -7.78 5.23 -2.21
CA GLY A 32 -8.93 5.40 -1.31
C GLY A 32 -10.22 5.96 -1.94
N SER A 33 -10.30 6.12 -3.27
CA SER A 33 -11.43 6.74 -3.97
C SER A 33 -11.86 6.02 -5.25
N THR A 34 -11.16 4.94 -5.61
CA THR A 34 -11.49 4.12 -6.79
C THR A 34 -12.65 3.18 -6.46
N SER A 35 -13.46 2.87 -7.47
CA SER A 35 -14.55 1.88 -7.38
C SER A 35 -14.07 0.43 -7.46
N ARG A 36 -12.77 0.22 -7.75
CA ARG A 36 -12.14 -1.09 -7.84
C ARG A 36 -11.12 -1.27 -6.71
N PRO A 37 -10.95 -2.50 -6.19
CA PRO A 37 -9.93 -2.77 -5.19
C PRO A 37 -8.54 -2.31 -5.66
N SER A 38 -7.83 -1.61 -4.79
CA SER A 38 -6.50 -1.05 -5.09
C SER A 38 -5.69 -0.97 -3.81
N PRO A 39 -4.40 -1.37 -3.81
CA PRO A 39 -3.50 -1.12 -2.71
C PRO A 39 -3.03 0.34 -2.76
N ASP A 40 -2.29 0.79 -1.75
CA ASP A 40 -1.56 2.06 -1.78
C ASP A 40 -0.27 1.95 -2.60
N LEU A 41 0.46 0.85 -2.43
CA LEU A 41 1.70 0.55 -3.16
C LEU A 41 1.63 -0.83 -3.80
N LEU A 42 2.22 -0.93 -4.98
CA LEU A 42 2.57 -2.21 -5.61
C LEU A 42 4.09 -2.23 -5.79
N ALA A 43 4.74 -3.25 -5.24
CA ALA A 43 6.19 -3.42 -5.28
C ALA A 43 6.56 -4.77 -5.88
N SER A 44 7.56 -4.85 -6.74
CA SER A 44 8.06 -6.12 -7.27
C SER A 44 9.56 -6.10 -7.52
N ASN A 45 10.24 -7.20 -7.25
CA ASN A 45 11.66 -7.39 -7.61
C ASN A 45 11.83 -8.44 -8.74
N GLY A 46 10.74 -8.77 -9.44
CA GLY A 46 10.72 -9.79 -10.50
C GLY A 46 10.63 -11.24 -10.00
N LYS A 47 10.78 -11.48 -8.68
CA LYS A 47 10.57 -12.80 -8.05
C LYS A 47 9.38 -12.79 -7.10
N LYS A 48 9.24 -11.71 -6.33
CA LYS A 48 8.13 -11.46 -5.43
C LYS A 48 7.46 -10.15 -5.81
N THR A 49 6.14 -10.14 -5.68
CA THR A 49 5.30 -8.96 -5.90
C THR A 49 4.43 -8.77 -4.66
N PHE A 50 4.40 -7.56 -4.12
CA PHE A 50 3.64 -7.20 -2.93
C PHE A 50 2.59 -6.14 -3.26
N ALA A 51 1.36 -6.38 -2.82
CA ALA A 51 0.31 -5.37 -2.73
C ALA A 51 0.26 -4.88 -1.29
N ILE A 52 0.46 -3.58 -1.07
CA ILE A 52 0.69 -3.03 0.27
C ILE A 52 -0.33 -1.94 0.58
N GLU A 53 -1.05 -2.11 1.69
CA GLU A 53 -1.84 -1.05 2.32
C GLU A 53 -0.99 -0.36 3.39
N CYS A 54 -0.82 0.97 3.31
CA CYS A 54 0.09 1.72 4.16
C CYS A 54 -0.66 2.56 5.20
N LYS A 55 -0.42 2.32 6.49
CA LYS A 55 -0.96 3.17 7.57
C LYS A 55 0.16 3.75 8.42
N SER A 56 0.17 5.08 8.54
CA SER A 56 0.96 5.79 9.55
C SER A 56 0.15 5.94 10.84
N VAL A 57 0.72 5.49 11.96
CA VAL A 57 0.09 5.56 13.29
C VAL A 57 1.03 6.24 14.28
N LYS A 58 0.48 7.02 15.22
CA LYS A 58 1.25 7.69 16.28
C LYS A 58 1.43 6.85 17.54
N GLY A 59 0.58 5.84 17.72
CA GLY A 59 0.60 4.93 18.86
C GLY A 59 0.87 3.49 18.41
N GLU A 60 0.69 2.54 19.30
CA GLU A 60 1.09 1.14 19.09
C GLU A 60 0.09 0.31 18.29
N LYS A 61 -1.14 0.82 18.10
CA LYS A 61 -2.23 0.06 17.47
C LYS A 61 -2.91 0.85 16.38
N LYS A 62 -3.18 0.18 15.27
CA LYS A 62 -4.01 0.67 14.16
C LYS A 62 -4.97 -0.44 13.74
N TYR A 63 -6.21 -0.07 13.51
CA TYR A 63 -7.23 -0.98 13.01
C TYR A 63 -7.40 -0.77 11.50
N PHE A 64 -7.58 -1.86 10.79
CA PHE A 64 -8.07 -1.91 9.42
C PHE A 64 -9.54 -2.32 9.46
N SER A 65 -10.35 -1.77 8.56
CA SER A 65 -11.70 -2.30 8.38
C SER A 65 -11.62 -3.67 7.69
N ALA A 66 -12.63 -4.51 7.90
CA ALA A 66 -12.73 -5.79 7.18
C ALA A 66 -12.78 -5.59 5.66
N GLU A 67 -13.46 -4.52 5.22
CA GLU A 67 -13.56 -4.16 3.80
C GLU A 67 -12.21 -3.75 3.20
N GLU A 68 -11.39 -2.97 3.91
CA GLU A 68 -10.04 -2.60 3.46
C GLU A 68 -9.17 -3.85 3.25
N LEU A 69 -9.21 -4.81 4.19
CA LEU A 69 -8.46 -6.06 4.08
C LEU A 69 -8.98 -6.95 2.95
N GLU A 70 -10.30 -7.05 2.80
CA GLU A 70 -10.93 -7.82 1.73
C GLU A 70 -10.55 -7.25 0.35
N GLN A 71 -10.62 -5.93 0.18
CA GLN A 71 -10.22 -5.27 -1.06
C GLN A 71 -8.73 -5.52 -1.37
N LEU A 72 -7.84 -5.41 -0.38
CA LEU A 72 -6.43 -5.69 -0.56
C LEU A 72 -6.20 -7.14 -1.03
N HIS A 73 -6.83 -8.11 -0.38
CA HIS A 73 -6.72 -9.51 -0.76
C HIS A 73 -7.32 -9.81 -2.13
N ILE A 74 -8.46 -9.21 -2.49
CA ILE A 74 -9.04 -9.35 -3.84
C ILE A 74 -8.05 -8.83 -4.88
N PHE A 75 -7.49 -7.64 -4.67
CA PHE A 75 -6.50 -7.08 -5.59
C PHE A 75 -5.27 -7.99 -5.70
N ALA A 76 -4.70 -8.39 -4.57
CA ALA A 76 -3.47 -9.17 -4.52
C ALA A 76 -3.63 -10.53 -5.24
N ASN A 77 -4.72 -11.25 -4.95
CA ASN A 77 -5.04 -12.51 -5.61
C ASN A 77 -5.26 -12.34 -7.11
N THR A 78 -5.93 -11.26 -7.53
CA THR A 78 -6.19 -10.99 -8.96
C THR A 78 -4.91 -10.61 -9.70
N PHE A 79 -4.01 -9.86 -9.06
CA PHE A 79 -2.78 -9.38 -9.65
C PHE A 79 -1.66 -10.45 -9.64
N GLY A 80 -1.72 -11.42 -8.73
CA GLY A 80 -0.62 -12.35 -8.46
C GLY A 80 0.45 -11.74 -7.54
N ALA A 81 0.00 -11.02 -6.50
CA ALA A 81 0.82 -10.42 -5.48
C ALA A 81 0.54 -11.03 -4.10
N GLU A 82 1.53 -10.95 -3.21
CA GLU A 82 1.40 -11.22 -1.78
C GLU A 82 0.81 -9.98 -1.07
N ALA A 83 -0.10 -10.19 -0.12
CA ALA A 83 -0.73 -9.14 0.70
C ALA A 83 -0.78 -9.54 2.17
#